data_AF-A0A7C9HTR1-F1
#
_entry.id   AF-A0A7C9HTR1-F1
#
_cell.length_a   1.000
_cell.length_b   1.000
_cell.length_c   1.000
_cell.angle_alpha   90.00
_cell.angle_beta   90.00
_cell.angle_gamma   90.00
#
_symmetry.space_group_name_H-M   'P 1'
#
loop_
_entity.id
_entity.type
_entity.pdbx_description
1 polymer ?
#
loop_
_entity_poly.entity_id
_entity_poly.type
_entity_poly.pdbx_seq_one_letter_code
_entity_poly.pdbx_strand_id
1 'polypeptide(L)'
;MAPLTTDQLDRVRFFVQDDAWTAWEELLSDSERTIALEQALAAYRDLRLVAAYVLERVAAQARHDAAQATEVGAAVSAFKVGKIEAKLDGAAAGEEDRVLAATWLARARTLQRGVQSEARARAQGSSVSLDIDVRL
;
A
#
# COMPACT_ATOMS: atom_id res chain seq x y z
N MET A 1 -7.15 15.59 -17.09
CA MET A 1 -7.38 15.28 -15.66
C MET A 1 -6.88 16.47 -14.87
N ALA A 2 -7.55 16.86 -13.78
CA ALA A 2 -7.04 17.89 -12.89
C ALA A 2 -6.02 17.25 -11.94
N PRO A 3 -4.88 17.91 -11.65
CA PRO A 3 -3.90 17.41 -10.71
C PRO A 3 -4.47 17.33 -9.29
N LEU A 4 -3.88 16.48 -8.45
CA LEU A 4 -4.20 16.47 -7.02
C LEU A 4 -3.87 17.85 -6.43
N THR A 5 -4.79 18.39 -5.62
CA THR A 5 -4.47 19.58 -4.82
C THR A 5 -3.48 19.23 -3.70
N THR A 6 -2.77 20.22 -3.18
CA THR A 6 -1.85 20.03 -2.03
C THR A 6 -2.56 19.35 -0.85
N ASP A 7 -3.75 19.81 -0.49
CA ASP A 7 -4.60 19.20 0.55
C ASP A 7 -4.92 17.72 0.29
N GLN A 8 -5.15 17.35 -0.98
CA GLN A 8 -5.41 15.95 -1.35
C GLN A 8 -4.15 15.11 -1.22
N LEU A 9 -3.00 15.65 -1.63
CA LEU A 9 -1.70 14.99 -1.49
C LEU A 9 -1.35 14.77 -0.02
N ASP A 10 -1.52 15.78 0.84
CA ASP A 10 -1.24 15.68 2.27
C ASP A 10 -2.11 14.62 2.95
N ARG A 11 -3.38 14.52 2.56
CA ARG A 11 -4.28 13.45 3.06
C ARG A 11 -3.84 12.07 2.59
N VAL A 12 -3.41 11.93 1.33
CA VAL A 12 -2.87 10.65 0.83
C VAL A 12 -1.64 10.27 1.63
N ARG A 13 -0.68 11.19 1.79
CA ARG A 13 0.53 10.97 2.60
C ARG A 13 0.19 10.54 4.03
N PHE A 14 -0.76 11.22 4.67
CA PHE A 14 -1.23 10.86 6.01
C PHE A 14 -1.77 9.42 6.09
N PHE A 15 -2.53 8.97 5.09
CA PHE A 15 -3.05 7.60 5.08
C PHE A 15 -1.97 6.54 4.80
N VAL A 16 -1.00 6.88 3.96
CA VAL A 16 0.13 6.02 3.58
C VAL A 16 1.12 5.85 4.73
N GLN A 17 1.30 6.87 5.60
CA GLN A 17 2.33 6.95 6.64
C GLN A 17 3.72 7.24 6.06
N ASP A 18 4.57 7.89 6.85
CA ASP A 18 5.82 8.49 6.37
C ASP A 18 6.82 7.46 5.82
N ASP A 19 6.93 6.28 6.44
CA ASP A 19 7.83 5.20 6.01
C ASP A 19 7.47 4.67 4.61
N ALA A 20 6.20 4.35 4.39
CA ALA A 20 5.71 3.90 3.09
C ALA A 20 5.73 5.04 2.04
N TRP A 21 5.57 6.29 2.47
CA TRP A 21 5.65 7.44 1.58
C TRP A 21 7.07 7.66 1.07
N THR A 22 8.08 7.54 1.94
CA THR A 22 9.49 7.59 1.53
C THR A 22 9.82 6.48 0.54
N ALA A 23 9.38 5.25 0.80
CA ALA A 23 9.56 4.13 -0.15
C ALA A 23 8.88 4.41 -1.51
N TRP A 24 7.73 5.09 -1.52
CA TRP A 24 7.05 5.51 -2.74
C TRP A 24 7.83 6.59 -3.51
N GLU A 25 8.42 7.54 -2.80
CA GLU A 25 9.29 8.58 -3.38
C GLU A 25 10.57 7.99 -4.00
N GLU A 26 11.07 6.88 -3.47
CA GLU A 26 12.25 6.20 -4.04
C GLU A 26 11.90 5.31 -5.25
N LEU A 27 10.67 4.81 -5.32
CA LEU A 27 10.26 3.85 -6.35
C LEU A 27 10.14 4.44 -7.76
N LEU A 28 9.73 5.70 -7.87
CA LEU A 28 9.36 6.34 -9.14
C LEU A 28 9.90 7.77 -9.18
N SER A 29 10.15 8.31 -10.37
CA SER A 29 10.45 9.74 -10.51
C SER A 29 9.22 10.60 -10.16
N ASP A 30 9.44 11.89 -9.86
CA ASP A 30 8.37 12.78 -9.42
C ASP A 30 7.23 12.93 -10.44
N SER A 31 7.56 12.96 -11.73
CA SER A 31 6.58 13.00 -12.81
C SER A 31 5.75 11.71 -12.89
N GLU A 32 6.38 10.55 -12.77
CA GLU A 32 5.71 9.25 -12.77
C GLU A 32 4.80 9.07 -11.54
N ARG A 33 5.25 9.51 -10.36
CA ARG A 33 4.42 9.48 -9.14
C ARG A 33 3.17 10.32 -9.31
N THR A 34 3.33 11.54 -9.83
CA THR A 34 2.22 12.46 -10.06
C THR A 34 1.19 11.83 -11.00
N ILE A 35 1.65 11.31 -12.14
CA ILE A 35 0.78 10.62 -13.12
C ILE A 35 0.07 9.42 -12.49
N ALA A 36 0.80 8.59 -11.72
CA ALA A 36 0.24 7.41 -11.08
C ALA A 36 -0.85 7.75 -10.05
N LEU A 37 -0.63 8.80 -9.24
CA LEU A 37 -1.60 9.27 -8.26
C LEU A 37 -2.84 9.86 -8.92
N GLU A 38 -2.67 10.65 -9.98
CA GLU A 38 -3.79 11.20 -10.75
C GLU A 38 -4.64 10.08 -11.39
N GLN A 39 -3.99 9.08 -11.99
CA GLN A 39 -4.67 7.92 -12.56
C GLN A 39 -5.42 7.12 -11.50
N ALA A 40 -4.81 6.89 -10.33
CA ALA A 40 -5.46 6.22 -9.22
C ALA A 40 -6.68 7.02 -8.72
N LEU A 41 -6.56 8.34 -8.59
CA LEU A 41 -7.67 9.19 -8.19
C LEU A 41 -8.82 9.14 -9.20
N ALA A 42 -8.51 9.16 -10.49
CA ALA A 42 -9.51 9.05 -11.55
C ALA A 42 -10.26 7.71 -11.52
N ALA A 43 -9.55 6.62 -11.22
CA ALA A 43 -10.12 5.27 -11.15
C ALA A 43 -10.97 5.06 -9.88
N TYR A 44 -10.46 5.45 -8.71
CA TYR A 44 -11.08 5.11 -7.43
C TYR A 44 -12.00 6.17 -6.87
N ARG A 45 -11.77 7.46 -7.20
CA ARG A 45 -12.53 8.62 -6.70
C ARG A 45 -12.59 8.77 -5.16
N ASP A 46 -11.73 8.07 -4.42
CA ASP A 46 -11.58 8.15 -2.96
C ASP A 46 -10.09 8.14 -2.59
N LEU A 47 -9.65 9.15 -1.82
CA LEU A 47 -8.23 9.32 -1.45
C LEU A 47 -7.70 8.18 -0.57
N ARG A 48 -8.55 7.49 0.19
CA ARG A 48 -8.15 6.31 0.99
C ARG A 48 -7.83 5.13 0.09
N LEU A 49 -8.51 5.01 -1.05
CA LEU A 49 -8.22 3.99 -2.04
C LEU A 49 -6.97 4.34 -2.85
N VAL A 50 -6.72 5.63 -3.11
CA VAL A 50 -5.44 6.09 -3.68
C VAL A 50 -4.27 5.77 -2.74
N ALA A 51 -4.42 6.03 -1.44
CA ALA A 51 -3.42 5.64 -0.45
C ALA A 51 -3.22 4.12 -0.36
N ALA A 52 -4.31 3.34 -0.44
CA ALA A 52 -4.21 1.88 -0.50
C ALA A 52 -3.45 1.41 -1.75
N TYR A 53 -3.64 2.06 -2.89
CA TYR A 53 -2.88 1.78 -4.12
C TYR A 53 -1.38 2.05 -3.95
N VAL A 54 -0.99 3.17 -3.31
CA VAL A 54 0.42 3.45 -3.00
C VAL A 54 1.00 2.37 -2.10
N LEU A 55 0.30 2.02 -1.01
CA LEU A 55 0.72 0.96 -0.08
C LEU A 55 0.88 -0.41 -0.75
N GLU A 56 -0.02 -0.77 -1.67
CA GLU A 56 0.09 -2.01 -2.44
C GLU A 56 1.30 -2.01 -3.37
N ARG A 57 1.60 -0.87 -4.01
CA ARG A 57 2.78 -0.70 -4.88
C ARG A 57 4.09 -0.87 -4.09
N VAL A 58 4.26 -0.15 -2.99
CA VAL A 58 5.50 -0.24 -2.19
C VAL A 58 5.63 -1.61 -1.52
N ALA A 59 4.53 -2.24 -1.11
CA ALA A 59 4.58 -3.60 -0.59
C ALA A 59 4.94 -4.65 -1.64
N ALA A 60 4.52 -4.46 -2.89
CA ALA A 60 4.93 -5.32 -4.00
C ALA A 60 6.44 -5.18 -4.25
N GLN A 61 6.98 -3.96 -4.19
CA GLN A 61 8.41 -3.71 -4.31
C GLN A 61 9.20 -4.37 -3.17
N ALA A 62 8.83 -4.13 -1.91
CA ALA A 62 9.50 -4.74 -0.76
C ALA A 62 9.47 -6.28 -0.81
N ARG A 63 8.39 -6.90 -1.32
CA ARG A 63 8.37 -8.36 -1.55
C ARG A 63 9.36 -8.81 -2.61
N HIS A 64 9.51 -8.03 -3.67
CA HIS A 64 10.48 -8.32 -4.71
C HIS A 64 11.91 -8.20 -4.17
N ASP A 65 12.20 -7.15 -3.40
CA ASP A 65 13.52 -6.93 -2.80
C ASP A 65 13.84 -8.01 -1.76
N ALA A 66 12.86 -8.44 -0.97
CA ALA A 66 12.99 -9.58 -0.07
C ALA A 66 13.36 -10.88 -0.81
N ALA A 67 12.73 -11.13 -1.96
CA ALA A 67 13.01 -12.30 -2.79
C ALA A 67 14.43 -12.25 -3.34
N GLN A 68 14.86 -11.10 -3.86
CA GLN A 68 16.22 -10.89 -4.34
C GLN A 68 17.26 -11.05 -3.21
N ALA A 69 17.01 -10.51 -2.03
CA ALA A 69 17.89 -10.65 -0.88
C ALA A 69 18.05 -12.13 -0.46
N THR A 70 16.98 -12.91 -0.54
CA THR A 70 17.00 -14.36 -0.28
C THR A 70 17.84 -15.09 -1.33
N GLU A 71 17.69 -14.77 -2.62
CA GLU A 71 18.48 -15.36 -3.71
C GLU A 71 19.96 -15.03 -3.61
N VAL A 72 20.31 -13.76 -3.33
CA VAL A 72 21.70 -13.32 -3.15
C VAL A 72 22.31 -13.97 -1.90
N GLY A 73 21.58 -14.02 -0.79
CA GLY A 73 22.01 -14.70 0.44
C GLY A 73 22.28 -16.19 0.21
N ALA A 74 21.40 -16.86 -0.54
CA ALA A 74 21.59 -18.25 -0.96
C ALA A 74 22.81 -18.42 -1.87
N ALA A 75 23.04 -17.51 -2.82
CA ALA A 75 24.20 -17.54 -3.70
C ALA A 75 25.52 -17.34 -2.93
N VAL A 76 25.60 -16.37 -2.01
CA VAL A 76 26.79 -16.13 -1.17
C VAL A 76 27.10 -17.33 -0.28
N SER A 77 26.07 -17.99 0.26
CA SER A 77 26.26 -19.23 1.01
C SER A 77 26.75 -20.41 0.14
N ALA A 78 26.48 -20.39 -1.17
CA ALA A 78 26.99 -21.37 -2.13
C ALA A 78 28.44 -21.11 -2.58
N PHE A 79 28.91 -19.86 -2.56
CA PHE A 79 30.32 -19.49 -2.80
C PHE A 79 31.19 -19.68 -1.55
N LYS A 80 31.30 -20.92 -1.09
CA LYS A 80 32.09 -21.31 0.08
C LYS A 80 33.59 -21.34 -0.24
N VAL A 81 34.38 -20.46 0.38
CA VAL A 81 35.85 -20.49 0.38
C VAL A 81 36.35 -21.15 1.67
N GLY A 82 36.63 -22.46 1.64
CA GLY A 82 37.29 -23.19 2.74
C GLY A 82 36.38 -23.76 3.84
N LYS A 83 36.88 -23.80 5.10
CA LYS A 83 36.29 -24.53 6.25
C LYS A 83 35.40 -23.68 7.19
N ILE A 84 35.29 -22.37 6.98
CA ILE A 84 34.43 -21.50 7.81
C ILE A 84 33.16 -21.25 7.01
N GLU A 85 32.11 -21.97 7.38
CA GLU A 85 30.77 -21.82 6.83
C GLU A 85 30.06 -20.78 7.70
N ALA A 86 30.19 -19.49 7.34
CA ALA A 86 29.31 -18.48 7.88
C ALA A 86 27.91 -18.78 7.30
N LYS A 87 27.05 -19.43 8.08
CA LYS A 87 25.62 -19.47 7.81
C LYS A 87 25.12 -18.03 7.96
N LEU A 88 25.21 -17.24 6.90
CA LEU A 88 24.21 -16.21 6.70
C LEU A 88 22.92 -16.99 6.50
N ASP A 89 22.09 -17.03 7.54
CA ASP A 89 20.76 -17.63 7.45
C ASP A 89 20.03 -16.87 6.33
N GLY A 90 20.02 -17.43 5.11
CA GLY A 90 19.32 -16.86 3.97
C GLY A 90 17.83 -16.63 4.24
N ALA A 91 17.28 -17.30 5.28
CA ALA A 91 15.95 -17.07 5.82
C ALA A 91 15.80 -15.74 6.59
N ALA A 92 16.87 -15.15 7.13
CA ALA A 92 16.88 -13.83 7.74
C ALA A 92 17.11 -12.71 6.71
N ALA A 93 17.70 -13.04 5.55
CA ALA A 93 17.80 -12.09 4.44
C ALA A 93 16.39 -11.73 3.93
N GLY A 94 16.14 -10.42 3.78
CA GLY A 94 14.84 -9.91 3.34
C GLY A 94 13.67 -10.12 4.32
N GLU A 95 13.94 -10.45 5.60
CA GLU A 95 12.88 -10.56 6.62
C GLU A 95 12.27 -9.18 6.92
N GLU A 96 13.09 -8.14 7.04
CA GLU A 96 12.63 -6.77 7.26
C GLU A 96 11.68 -6.31 6.15
N ASP A 97 12.07 -6.50 4.88
CA ASP A 97 11.24 -6.17 3.73
C ASP A 97 9.93 -6.97 3.69
N ARG A 98 9.95 -8.25 4.10
CA ARG A 98 8.74 -9.06 4.24
C ARG A 98 7.80 -8.51 5.31
N VAL A 99 8.33 -8.07 6.45
CA VAL A 99 7.55 -7.47 7.55
C VAL A 99 6.96 -6.13 7.12
N LEU A 100 7.74 -5.28 6.46
CA LEU A 100 7.27 -4.00 5.90
C LEU A 100 6.15 -4.23 4.89
N ALA A 101 6.36 -5.12 3.92
CA ALA A 101 5.34 -5.44 2.92
C ALA A 101 4.04 -5.97 3.55
N ALA A 102 4.14 -6.84 4.56
CA ALA A 102 2.96 -7.35 5.27
C ALA A 102 2.22 -6.23 6.01
N THR A 103 2.96 -5.32 6.64
CA THR A 103 2.42 -4.16 7.37
C THR A 103 1.68 -3.21 6.44
N TRP A 104 2.32 -2.80 5.33
CA TRP A 104 1.71 -1.90 4.35
C TRP A 104 0.48 -2.52 3.67
N LEU A 105 0.50 -3.83 3.38
CA LEU A 105 -0.69 -4.52 2.84
C LEU A 105 -1.83 -4.62 3.87
N ALA A 106 -1.54 -4.86 5.14
CA ALA A 106 -2.54 -4.86 6.19
C ALA A 106 -3.22 -3.49 6.31
N ARG A 107 -2.43 -2.41 6.16
CA ARG A 107 -2.94 -1.03 6.13
C ARG A 107 -3.82 -0.76 4.91
N ALA A 108 -3.36 -1.12 3.70
CA ALA A 108 -4.14 -0.98 2.46
C ALA A 108 -5.51 -1.67 2.57
N ARG A 109 -5.54 -2.91 3.06
CA ARG A 109 -6.78 -3.67 3.29
C ARG A 109 -7.70 -3.01 4.32
N THR A 110 -7.13 -2.36 5.33
CA THR A 110 -7.91 -1.65 6.35
C THR A 110 -8.58 -0.40 5.75
N LEU A 111 -7.88 0.36 4.92
CA LEU A 111 -8.45 1.50 4.20
C LEU A 111 -9.57 1.06 3.25
N GLN A 112 -9.34 0.01 2.46
CA GLN A 112 -10.33 -0.55 1.55
C GLN A 112 -11.59 -1.04 2.28
N ARG A 113 -11.43 -1.77 3.40
CA ARG A 113 -12.57 -2.21 4.23
C ARG A 113 -13.33 -1.03 4.83
N GLY A 114 -12.62 0.02 5.26
CA GLY A 114 -13.25 1.25 5.74
C GLY A 114 -14.19 1.85 4.69
N VAL A 115 -13.70 2.06 3.47
CA VAL A 115 -14.48 2.60 2.35
C VAL A 115 -15.69 1.70 2.03
N GLN A 116 -15.49 0.38 1.96
CA GLN A 116 -16.58 -0.57 1.69
C GLN A 116 -17.64 -0.59 2.79
N SER A 117 -17.22 -0.50 4.07
CA SER A 117 -18.13 -0.48 5.20
C SER A 117 -19.01 0.77 5.20
N GLU A 118 -18.43 1.94 4.89
CA GLU A 118 -19.19 3.19 4.75
C GLU A 118 -20.14 3.16 3.56
N ALA A 119 -19.71 2.61 2.42
CA ALA A 119 -20.58 2.46 1.26
C ALA A 119 -21.80 1.58 1.58
N ARG A 120 -21.59 0.47 2.31
CA ARG A 120 -22.68 -0.40 2.79
C ARG A 120 -23.59 0.31 3.78
N ALA A 121 -23.03 1.06 4.73
CA ALA A 121 -23.81 1.83 5.71
C ALA A 121 -24.68 2.90 5.03
N ARG A 122 -24.15 3.62 4.03
CA ARG A 122 -24.94 4.60 3.24
C ARG A 122 -26.08 3.92 2.49
N ALA A 123 -25.82 2.77 1.86
CA ALA A 123 -26.86 2.02 1.15
C ALA A 123 -27.99 1.54 2.08
N GLN A 124 -27.65 1.09 3.30
CA GLN A 124 -28.64 0.64 4.28
C GLN A 124 -29.41 1.80 4.92
N GLY A 125 -28.76 2.92 5.24
CA GLY A 125 -29.41 4.12 5.76
C GLY A 125 -30.32 4.82 4.74
N SER A 126 -29.98 4.72 3.45
CA SER A 126 -30.82 5.21 2.34
C SER A 126 -32.06 4.35 2.08
N SER A 127 -32.12 3.13 2.64
CA SER A 127 -33.25 2.20 2.46
C SER A 127 -34.32 2.34 3.55
N VAL A 128 -34.15 3.23 4.53
CA VAL A 128 -35.20 3.58 5.50
C VAL A 128 -36.07 4.67 4.88
N SER A 129 -36.91 4.29 3.91
CA SER A 129 -37.99 5.15 3.43
C SER A 129 -38.95 5.41 4.58
N LEU A 130 -39.20 6.69 4.83
CA LEU A 130 -40.21 7.16 5.77
C LEU A 130 -41.61 6.68 5.36
N ASP A 131 -42.18 5.74 6.11
CA ASP A 131 -43.64 5.60 6.22
C ASP A 131 -44.16 6.79 7.06
N ILE A 132 -44.34 7.96 6.44
CA ILE A 132 -45.21 8.99 7.03
C ILE A 132 -46.64 8.63 6.63
N ASP A 133 -47.35 7.99 7.56
CA ASP A 133 -48.80 7.82 7.51
C ASP A 133 -49.45 9.21 7.70
N VAL A 134 -49.81 9.86 6.59
CA VAL A 134 -50.59 11.11 6.61
C VAL A 134 -52.05 10.74 6.77
N ARG A 135 -52.57 10.85 8.00
CA ARG A 135 -54.01 10.77 8.26
C ARG A 135 -54.67 12.13 7.94
N LEU A 136 -55.59 12.08 6.97
CA LEU A 136 -56.55 13.13 6.61
C LEU A 136 -57.63 13.30 7.69
#